data_AF-A0A2V8ECD9-F1
#
_entry.id   AF-A0A2V8ECD9-F1
#
_cell.length_a   1.000
_cell.length_b   1.000
_cell.length_c   1.000
_cell.angle_alpha   90.00
_cell.angle_beta   90.00
_cell.angle_gamma   90.00
#
_symmetry.space_group_name_H-M   'P 1'
#
loop_
_entity.id
_entity.type
_entity.pdbx_description
1 polymer ?
#
loop_
_entity_poly.entity_id
_entity_poly.type
_entity_poly.pdbx_seq_one_letter_code
_entity_poly.pdbx_strand_id
1 'polypeptide(L)'
;MREPFDFTAGTRDGGSTFSGTAKGARVACEAGCVRALSFSDTGNAEGPVVFAGYGIVVPEGQSFAYDSYATLDVKDKIVLVLRYFPEDAEAKTKQVLARYADLRYKAMAARQHGAKAMIVVTGPRSPNAGELAPMTFDTAIAGSGIVAVTINGATADKMFAAAGKRLEDVQKSLDDANPHAAGFAMPDVTAAVHADVVREKKTGHNVVAYLPATDALTTTAKPWVAIGAHYDHLGHGEAGNTLASKDDAGKVHAGADDNASGAAAVLSIAATLAKEKRHRNVLVGLWSGEELGLIGSIAFATAPPVPVDQIAAYLNFDMVGRMQDNKLTVQATGTSPMWAKIVEQANVAAGFDLAVQEDPYQPTDVATFNSAGIPCLSFFTGTHADYHKPSDTPDKIDYEDLDRVAAFAAAILRRVENTPEPPQFTKVEQQLQSGGGRAGVRVFTGTIPDYSSEAKGLLLGGVVGGGPAEQAGLQKGDIIVEIAGQTIANIYDYTYALDVLKIGQPAKVVYLRGGVRRETMLTPGARK
;
A
#
# COMPACT_ATOMS: atom_id res chain seq x y z
N MET A 1 -25.97 8.78 -6.52
CA MET A 1 -25.70 7.66 -7.43
C MET A 1 -24.80 6.65 -6.73
N ARG A 2 -24.99 5.36 -7.04
CA ARG A 2 -24.03 4.32 -6.67
C ARG A 2 -23.04 4.19 -7.80
N GLU A 3 -21.76 4.41 -7.53
CA GLU A 3 -20.69 4.32 -8.51
C GLU A 3 -19.93 3.01 -8.30
N PRO A 4 -20.10 2.02 -9.20
CA PRO A 4 -19.40 0.76 -9.07
C PRO A 4 -17.93 0.91 -9.41
N PHE A 5 -17.07 0.17 -8.72
CA PHE A 5 -15.67 -0.02 -9.07
C PHE A 5 -15.28 -1.47 -8.82
N ASP A 6 -14.41 -2.01 -9.68
CA ASP A 6 -13.92 -3.37 -9.50
C ASP A 6 -12.64 -3.37 -8.66
N PHE A 7 -12.53 -4.34 -7.77
CA PHE A 7 -11.35 -4.57 -6.96
C PHE A 7 -11.06 -6.06 -6.83
N THR A 8 -9.80 -6.42 -6.64
CA THR A 8 -9.44 -7.78 -6.24
C THR A 8 -9.87 -7.94 -4.78
N ALA A 9 -10.70 -8.94 -4.47
CA ALA A 9 -11.21 -9.23 -3.12
C ALA A 9 -10.61 -10.50 -2.50
N GLY A 10 -9.85 -11.25 -3.29
CA GLY A 10 -9.25 -12.51 -2.88
C GLY A 10 -8.30 -13.03 -3.96
N THR A 11 -7.46 -13.97 -3.56
CA THR A 11 -6.67 -14.78 -4.49
C THR A 11 -6.78 -16.23 -4.08
N ARG A 12 -6.91 -17.12 -5.07
CA ARG A 12 -6.88 -18.56 -4.86
C ARG A 12 -6.08 -19.25 -5.95
N ASP A 13 -5.68 -20.48 -5.65
CA ASP A 13 -5.00 -21.33 -6.61
C ASP A 13 -6.02 -21.87 -7.62
N GLY A 14 -5.74 -21.72 -8.91
CA GLY A 14 -6.60 -22.21 -9.99
C GLY A 14 -6.35 -23.67 -10.37
N GLY A 15 -5.25 -24.24 -9.88
CA GLY A 15 -4.81 -25.59 -10.22
C GLY A 15 -3.31 -25.61 -10.57
N SER A 16 -2.49 -25.01 -9.71
CA SER A 16 -1.04 -24.98 -9.93
C SER A 16 -0.46 -26.39 -9.96
N THR A 17 0.55 -26.60 -10.79
CA THR A 17 1.21 -27.90 -10.93
C THR A 17 2.72 -27.80 -10.76
N PHE A 18 3.30 -28.89 -10.26
CA PHE A 18 4.74 -29.07 -10.15
C PHE A 18 5.08 -30.47 -10.65
N SER A 19 6.14 -30.56 -11.45
CA SER A 19 6.81 -31.82 -11.76
C SER A 19 8.31 -31.61 -11.68
N GLY A 20 9.00 -32.45 -10.91
CA GLY A 20 10.45 -32.43 -10.83
C GLY A 20 11.06 -33.75 -11.31
N THR A 21 12.30 -33.70 -11.77
CA THR A 21 13.14 -34.89 -11.92
C THR A 21 14.40 -34.76 -11.06
N ALA A 22 14.88 -35.88 -10.56
CA ALA A 22 16.02 -36.02 -9.68
C ALA A 22 16.82 -37.26 -10.10
N LYS A 23 18.03 -37.08 -10.64
CA LYS A 23 18.84 -38.17 -11.23
C LYS A 23 18.06 -39.02 -12.25
N GLY A 24 17.20 -38.37 -13.03
CA GLY A 24 16.34 -39.01 -14.03
C GLY A 24 15.07 -39.69 -13.47
N ALA A 25 14.90 -39.77 -12.14
CA ALA A 25 13.68 -40.26 -11.52
C ALA A 25 12.70 -39.12 -11.24
N ARG A 26 11.39 -39.38 -11.38
CA ARG A 26 10.35 -38.39 -11.08
C ARG A 26 10.33 -38.07 -9.58
N VAL A 27 10.34 -36.79 -9.23
CA VAL A 27 10.03 -36.31 -7.88
C VAL A 27 8.51 -36.36 -7.70
N ALA A 28 8.04 -37.25 -6.84
CA ALA A 28 6.62 -37.39 -6.56
C ALA A 28 6.05 -36.14 -5.88
N CYS A 29 5.00 -35.58 -6.48
CA CYS A 29 4.20 -34.45 -6.00
C CYS A 29 2.74 -34.91 -6.01
N GLU A 30 2.20 -35.22 -4.83
CA GLU A 30 0.83 -35.69 -4.66
C GLU A 30 -0.18 -34.53 -4.67
N ALA A 31 -1.48 -34.81 -4.65
CA ALA A 31 -2.48 -33.75 -4.61
C ALA A 31 -2.23 -32.80 -3.43
N GLY A 32 -2.19 -31.48 -3.69
CA GLY A 32 -1.91 -30.47 -2.68
C GLY A 32 -0.43 -30.33 -2.29
N CYS A 33 0.50 -30.89 -3.07
CA CYS A 33 1.95 -30.71 -2.86
C CYS A 33 2.48 -29.32 -3.26
N VAL A 34 1.72 -28.57 -4.07
CA VAL A 34 2.10 -27.29 -4.66
C VAL A 34 0.93 -26.31 -4.60
N ARG A 35 1.25 -25.02 -4.53
CA ARG A 35 0.29 -23.91 -4.66
C ARG A 35 0.99 -22.69 -5.23
N ALA A 36 0.32 -21.86 -6.02
CA ALA A 36 0.84 -20.54 -6.38
C ALA A 36 0.95 -19.63 -5.15
N LEU A 37 1.90 -18.69 -5.19
CA LEU A 37 1.90 -17.56 -4.25
C LEU A 37 0.97 -16.47 -4.80
N SER A 38 0.28 -15.74 -3.91
CA SER A 38 -0.75 -14.74 -4.29
C SER A 38 -0.25 -13.69 -5.31
N PHE A 39 1.03 -13.33 -5.23
CA PHE A 39 1.66 -12.35 -6.11
C PHE A 39 2.20 -12.93 -7.42
N SER A 40 2.19 -14.25 -7.61
CA SER A 40 2.78 -14.89 -8.77
C SER A 40 2.16 -14.40 -10.07
N ASP A 41 2.98 -14.31 -11.12
CA ASP A 41 2.45 -14.31 -12.48
C ASP A 41 1.84 -15.69 -12.77
N THR A 42 0.72 -15.72 -13.51
CA THR A 42 0.19 -16.98 -14.04
C THR A 42 1.02 -17.38 -15.24
N GLY A 43 1.54 -18.61 -15.25
CA GLY A 43 2.42 -19.05 -16.32
C GLY A 43 3.21 -20.31 -16.02
N ASN A 44 4.09 -20.65 -16.96
CA ASN A 44 4.92 -21.86 -16.91
C ASN A 44 6.39 -21.49 -16.83
N ALA A 45 7.14 -22.25 -16.05
CA ALA A 45 8.60 -22.21 -16.07
C ALA A 45 9.16 -23.61 -15.91
N GLU A 46 10.24 -23.89 -16.62
CA GLU A 46 10.99 -25.14 -16.52
C GLU A 46 12.48 -24.81 -16.59
N GLY A 47 13.28 -25.54 -15.80
CA GLY A 47 14.73 -25.43 -15.80
C GLY A 47 15.42 -26.22 -14.69
N PRO A 48 16.75 -26.16 -14.64
CA PRO A 48 17.53 -26.70 -13.53
C PRO A 48 17.25 -25.92 -12.24
N VAL A 49 17.43 -26.59 -11.10
CA VAL A 49 17.16 -26.01 -9.78
C VAL A 49 18.46 -25.53 -9.10
N VAL A 50 18.41 -24.36 -8.49
CA VAL A 50 19.45 -23.83 -7.60
C VAL A 50 18.82 -23.53 -6.25
N PHE A 51 19.41 -24.03 -5.17
CA PHE A 51 19.00 -23.65 -3.83
C PHE A 51 19.70 -22.35 -3.44
N ALA A 52 18.93 -21.30 -3.13
CA ALA A 52 19.43 -19.98 -2.78
C ALA A 52 19.14 -19.63 -1.32
N GLY A 53 19.31 -20.59 -0.40
CA GLY A 53 19.16 -20.34 1.03
C GLY A 53 17.79 -19.76 1.39
N TYR A 54 17.78 -18.64 2.12
CA TYR A 54 16.56 -17.89 2.42
C TYR A 54 16.11 -16.95 1.30
N GLY A 55 16.84 -16.82 0.19
CA GLY A 55 16.47 -15.94 -0.93
C GLY A 55 16.45 -14.45 -0.58
N ILE A 56 17.14 -14.07 0.50
CA ILE A 56 17.17 -12.70 1.03
C ILE A 56 18.37 -11.96 0.44
N VAL A 57 18.14 -10.70 0.07
CA VAL A 57 19.17 -9.72 -0.29
C VAL A 57 18.94 -8.47 0.52
N VAL A 58 19.86 -8.19 1.43
CA VAL A 58 19.90 -6.96 2.22
C VAL A 58 20.81 -5.96 1.50
N PRO A 59 20.29 -4.78 1.08
CA PRO A 59 21.09 -3.77 0.39
C PRO A 59 22.32 -3.30 1.18
N GLU A 60 23.38 -2.95 0.45
CA GLU A 60 24.58 -2.33 1.01
C GLU A 60 24.25 -0.99 1.69
N GLY A 61 24.46 -0.91 3.02
CA GLY A 61 24.16 0.28 3.83
C GLY A 61 23.28 0.01 5.05
N GLN A 62 22.69 -1.17 5.14
CA GLN A 62 22.05 -1.64 6.37
C GLN A 62 23.09 -2.11 7.39
N SER A 63 22.69 -2.20 8.66
CA SER A 63 23.57 -2.60 9.77
C SER A 63 24.05 -4.05 9.70
N PHE A 64 23.46 -4.87 8.84
CA PHE A 64 23.82 -6.27 8.61
C PHE A 64 23.70 -6.59 7.13
N ALA A 65 24.78 -7.09 6.51
CA ALA A 65 24.78 -7.51 5.11
C ALA A 65 24.43 -8.99 5.01
N TYR A 66 23.54 -9.34 4.08
CA TYR A 66 23.15 -10.71 3.83
C TYR A 66 22.68 -10.84 2.37
N ASP A 67 23.35 -11.69 1.59
CA ASP A 67 23.01 -11.90 0.18
C ASP A 67 23.06 -13.40 -0.13
N SER A 68 21.89 -13.97 -0.37
CA SER A 68 21.76 -15.39 -0.68
C SER A 68 22.21 -15.76 -2.10
N TYR A 69 22.47 -14.77 -2.96
CA TYR A 69 22.79 -14.94 -4.38
C TYR A 69 24.25 -14.63 -4.72
N ALA A 70 25.02 -14.04 -3.80
CA ALA A 70 26.37 -13.52 -4.04
C ALA A 70 27.35 -14.50 -4.72
N THR A 71 27.14 -15.81 -4.59
CA THR A 71 27.99 -16.87 -5.19
C THR A 71 27.23 -17.81 -6.12
N LEU A 72 25.99 -17.48 -6.49
CA LEU A 72 25.10 -18.36 -7.24
C LEU A 72 24.80 -17.82 -8.64
N ASP A 73 25.05 -18.65 -9.64
CA ASP A 73 24.49 -18.43 -10.98
C ASP A 73 23.06 -18.97 -11.03
N VAL A 74 22.08 -18.05 -10.99
CA VAL A 74 20.65 -18.35 -11.02
C VAL A 74 19.98 -17.94 -12.34
N LYS A 75 20.75 -17.41 -13.29
CA LYS A 75 20.21 -16.88 -14.54
C LYS A 75 19.54 -17.98 -15.37
N ASP A 76 18.30 -17.75 -15.77
CA ASP A 76 17.44 -18.67 -16.52
C ASP A 76 17.13 -19.99 -15.79
N LYS A 77 17.37 -20.05 -14.46
CA LYS A 77 17.13 -21.23 -13.61
C LYS A 77 15.91 -21.04 -12.71
N ILE A 78 15.47 -22.13 -12.08
CA ILE A 78 14.47 -22.09 -11.03
C ILE A 78 15.19 -22.03 -9.68
N VAL A 79 14.91 -20.99 -8.90
CA VAL A 79 15.47 -20.87 -7.55
C VAL A 79 14.54 -21.46 -6.51
N LEU A 80 15.08 -22.34 -5.68
CA LEU A 80 14.41 -22.87 -4.50
C LEU A 80 14.91 -22.10 -3.28
N VAL A 81 14.00 -21.58 -2.47
CA VAL A 81 14.30 -20.79 -1.27
C VAL A 81 13.49 -21.26 -0.07
N LEU A 82 14.03 -21.05 1.13
CA LEU A 82 13.32 -21.24 2.39
C LEU A 82 12.34 -20.08 2.62
N ARG A 83 11.16 -20.38 3.16
CA ARG A 83 10.26 -19.39 3.78
C ARG A 83 10.91 -18.84 5.05
N TYR A 84 10.51 -17.63 5.47
CA TYR A 84 11.04 -16.93 6.67
C TYR A 84 12.50 -16.48 6.53
N PHE A 85 13.24 -16.42 7.62
CA PHE A 85 14.62 -15.95 7.69
C PHE A 85 15.36 -16.78 8.76
N PRO A 86 16.69 -16.65 8.87
CA PRO A 86 17.49 -17.33 9.90
C PRO A 86 16.96 -17.14 11.35
N GLU A 87 16.34 -18.19 11.91
CA GLU A 87 15.63 -18.15 13.20
C GLU A 87 16.55 -18.26 14.42
N ASP A 88 17.82 -18.65 14.26
CA ASP A 88 18.79 -18.74 15.37
C ASP A 88 19.70 -17.48 15.44
N ALA A 89 19.49 -16.49 14.55
CA ALA A 89 20.26 -15.25 14.50
C ALA A 89 20.03 -14.33 15.73
N GLU A 90 20.97 -13.42 15.99
CA GLU A 90 20.83 -12.42 17.05
C GLU A 90 19.63 -11.49 16.82
N ALA A 91 19.01 -10.99 17.90
CA ALA A 91 17.76 -10.21 17.83
C ALA A 91 17.83 -8.98 16.89
N LYS A 92 18.96 -8.27 16.87
CA LYS A 92 19.15 -7.11 15.96
C LYS A 92 19.23 -7.54 14.50
N THR A 93 19.90 -8.66 14.23
CA THR A 93 19.99 -9.25 12.90
C THR A 93 18.62 -9.72 12.41
N LYS A 94 17.84 -10.38 13.28
CA LYS A 94 16.46 -10.77 12.98
C LYS A 94 15.58 -9.57 12.59
N GLN A 95 15.69 -8.43 13.26
CA GLN A 95 14.94 -7.22 12.91
C GLN A 95 15.25 -6.73 11.50
N VAL A 96 16.52 -6.78 11.08
CA VAL A 96 16.92 -6.42 9.72
C VAL A 96 16.39 -7.46 8.73
N LEU A 97 16.64 -8.75 8.97
CA LEU A 97 16.28 -9.83 8.05
C LEU A 97 14.76 -9.96 7.88
N ALA A 98 13.97 -9.77 8.93
CA ALA A 98 12.52 -9.83 8.88
C ALA A 98 11.93 -8.82 7.86
N ARG A 99 12.56 -7.65 7.70
CA ARG A 99 12.16 -6.66 6.69
C ARG A 99 12.29 -7.18 5.27
N TYR A 100 13.25 -8.06 5.01
CA TYR A 100 13.56 -8.60 3.68
C TYR A 100 13.09 -10.05 3.49
N ALA A 101 12.45 -10.63 4.52
CA ALA A 101 11.94 -12.00 4.50
C ALA A 101 10.58 -12.14 3.81
N ASP A 102 9.93 -11.02 3.46
CA ASP A 102 8.68 -11.03 2.71
C ASP A 102 8.85 -11.76 1.37
N LEU A 103 7.88 -12.60 1.03
CA LEU A 103 7.96 -13.46 -0.15
C LEU A 103 7.97 -12.66 -1.46
N ARG A 104 7.35 -11.47 -1.52
CA ARG A 104 7.46 -10.59 -2.70
C ARG A 104 8.87 -10.06 -2.86
N TYR A 105 9.54 -9.70 -1.76
CA TYR A 105 10.94 -9.26 -1.82
C TYR A 105 11.88 -10.38 -2.27
N LYS A 106 11.67 -11.61 -1.82
CA LYS A 106 12.43 -12.77 -2.32
C LYS A 106 12.19 -13.01 -3.82
N ALA A 107 10.94 -12.90 -4.27
CA ALA A 107 10.57 -13.06 -5.67
C ALA A 107 11.24 -12.00 -6.55
N MET A 108 11.20 -10.74 -6.11
CA MET A 108 11.89 -9.64 -6.77
C MET A 108 13.39 -9.88 -6.78
N ALA A 109 14.03 -10.24 -5.66
CA ALA A 109 15.46 -10.54 -5.61
C ALA A 109 15.85 -11.66 -6.60
N ALA A 110 15.09 -12.76 -6.63
CA ALA A 110 15.26 -13.84 -7.60
C ALA A 110 15.20 -13.33 -9.04
N ARG A 111 14.17 -12.53 -9.37
CA ARG A 111 13.97 -11.95 -10.70
C ARG A 111 15.12 -11.03 -11.11
N GLN A 112 15.61 -10.17 -10.21
CA GLN A 112 16.72 -9.25 -10.51
C GLN A 112 18.04 -9.98 -10.79
N HIS A 113 18.23 -11.17 -10.20
CA HIS A 113 19.37 -12.03 -10.50
C HIS A 113 19.16 -12.92 -11.74
N GLY A 114 18.03 -12.75 -12.44
CA GLY A 114 17.72 -13.43 -13.70
C GLY A 114 17.06 -14.80 -13.55
N ALA A 115 16.55 -15.15 -12.38
CA ALA A 115 15.81 -16.40 -12.22
C ALA A 115 14.52 -16.40 -13.05
N LYS A 116 14.17 -17.57 -13.60
CA LYS A 116 12.97 -17.78 -14.42
C LYS A 116 11.72 -18.04 -13.57
N ALA A 117 11.90 -18.68 -12.43
CA ALA A 117 10.85 -18.93 -11.45
C ALA A 117 11.42 -19.11 -10.04
N MET A 118 10.55 -18.98 -9.05
CA MET A 118 10.87 -19.21 -7.64
C MET A 118 9.99 -20.31 -7.05
N ILE A 119 10.61 -21.21 -6.29
CA ILE A 119 9.94 -22.23 -5.47
C ILE A 119 10.24 -21.94 -4.01
N VAL A 120 9.20 -21.85 -3.19
CA VAL A 120 9.32 -21.62 -1.74
C VAL A 120 8.97 -22.90 -0.97
N VAL A 121 9.81 -23.27 -0.01
CA VAL A 121 9.50 -24.33 0.96
C VAL A 121 9.56 -23.80 2.38
N THR A 122 8.60 -24.19 3.21
CA THR A 122 8.68 -23.96 4.67
C THR A 122 9.59 -25.01 5.28
N GLY A 123 10.78 -24.60 5.74
CA GLY A 123 11.80 -25.52 6.24
C GLY A 123 11.38 -26.26 7.52
N PRO A 124 11.97 -27.43 7.81
CA PRO A 124 11.64 -28.26 8.97
C PRO A 124 11.92 -27.59 10.33
N ARG A 125 12.79 -26.56 10.38
CA ARG A 125 13.08 -25.77 11.60
C ARG A 125 12.29 -24.46 11.67
N SER A 126 11.39 -24.21 10.72
CA SER A 126 10.57 -23.00 10.67
C SER A 126 9.20 -23.21 11.34
N PRO A 127 8.50 -22.11 11.70
CA PRO A 127 7.07 -22.18 12.02
C PRO A 127 6.29 -22.83 10.87
N ASN A 128 5.29 -23.66 11.18
CA ASN A 128 4.45 -24.38 10.20
C ASN A 128 5.30 -25.27 9.27
N ALA A 129 6.28 -25.98 9.84
CA ALA A 129 7.24 -26.82 9.13
C ALA A 129 6.59 -27.72 8.08
N GLY A 130 7.08 -27.63 6.83
CA GLY A 130 6.61 -28.43 5.70
C GLY A 130 5.26 -28.02 5.11
N GLU A 131 4.54 -27.08 5.70
CA GLU A 131 3.27 -26.56 5.16
C GLU A 131 3.50 -25.60 3.98
N LEU A 132 2.53 -25.57 3.07
CA LEU A 132 2.49 -24.59 1.98
C LEU A 132 2.25 -23.18 2.54
N ALA A 133 2.88 -22.18 1.93
CA ALA A 133 2.49 -20.80 2.19
C ALA A 133 0.99 -20.59 1.86
N PRO A 134 0.22 -19.93 2.74
CA PRO A 134 -1.16 -19.57 2.45
C PRO A 134 -1.18 -18.51 1.33
N MET A 135 -2.23 -18.54 0.51
CA MET A 135 -2.55 -17.40 -0.33
C MET A 135 -3.29 -16.38 0.54
N THR A 136 -2.64 -15.26 0.83
CA THR A 136 -3.25 -14.13 1.54
C THR A 136 -3.76 -13.11 0.53
N PHE A 137 -4.64 -12.23 1.00
CA PHE A 137 -5.03 -11.06 0.23
C PHE A 137 -3.78 -10.25 -0.13
N ASP A 138 -3.67 -9.89 -1.41
CA ASP A 138 -2.55 -9.15 -1.95
C ASP A 138 -3.10 -7.83 -2.49
N THR A 139 -2.75 -6.73 -1.82
CA THR A 139 -3.23 -5.39 -2.16
C THR A 139 -2.66 -4.89 -3.49
N ALA A 140 -1.65 -5.56 -4.05
CA ALA A 140 -1.13 -5.22 -5.36
C ALA A 140 -2.02 -5.76 -6.47
N ILE A 141 -2.46 -4.87 -7.36
CA ILE A 141 -3.23 -5.25 -8.54
C ILE A 141 -2.34 -6.01 -9.56
N ALA A 142 -1.03 -5.73 -9.59
CA ALA A 142 -0.05 -6.34 -10.50
C ALA A 142 0.72 -7.53 -9.90
N GLY A 143 1.05 -8.51 -10.75
CA GLY A 143 1.93 -9.64 -10.42
C GLY A 143 3.39 -9.24 -10.18
N SER A 144 4.17 -10.13 -9.57
CA SER A 144 5.59 -9.90 -9.23
C SER A 144 6.53 -9.93 -10.44
N GLY A 145 6.04 -10.20 -11.65
CA GLY A 145 6.88 -10.29 -12.84
C GLY A 145 7.71 -11.59 -12.90
N ILE A 146 7.37 -12.59 -12.07
CA ILE A 146 8.00 -13.92 -12.04
C ILE A 146 6.98 -14.99 -11.65
N VAL A 147 7.13 -16.20 -12.19
CA VAL A 147 6.35 -17.39 -11.77
C VAL A 147 6.86 -17.85 -10.40
N ALA A 148 5.98 -17.92 -9.41
CA ALA A 148 6.34 -18.27 -8.04
C ALA A 148 5.33 -19.22 -7.39
N VAL A 149 5.82 -20.36 -6.91
CA VAL A 149 5.00 -21.39 -6.23
C VAL A 149 5.60 -21.74 -4.88
N THR A 150 4.79 -22.32 -4.01
CA THR A 150 5.25 -23.01 -2.79
C THR A 150 5.04 -24.50 -2.94
N ILE A 151 5.98 -25.30 -2.44
CA ILE A 151 5.87 -26.77 -2.35
C ILE A 151 5.95 -27.23 -0.89
N ASN A 152 5.38 -28.39 -0.60
CA ASN A 152 5.41 -28.96 0.74
C ASN A 152 6.80 -29.52 1.10
N GLY A 153 7.06 -29.70 2.39
CA GLY A 153 8.33 -30.19 2.90
C GLY A 153 8.72 -31.55 2.33
N ALA A 154 7.77 -32.48 2.22
CA ALA A 154 8.01 -33.82 1.69
C ALA A 154 8.50 -33.83 0.22
N THR A 155 8.04 -32.89 -0.61
CA THR A 155 8.51 -32.73 -1.99
C THR A 155 9.92 -32.16 -2.01
N ALA A 156 10.18 -31.14 -1.19
CA ALA A 156 11.51 -30.55 -1.07
C ALA A 156 12.55 -31.53 -0.53
N ASP A 157 12.23 -32.34 0.50
CA ASP A 157 13.14 -33.35 1.05
C ASP A 157 13.64 -34.33 -0.01
N LYS A 158 12.76 -34.76 -0.93
CA LYS A 158 13.15 -35.61 -2.06
C LYS A 158 14.13 -34.91 -3.01
N MET A 159 13.92 -33.62 -3.28
CA MET A 159 14.84 -32.82 -4.10
C MET A 159 16.21 -32.70 -3.42
N PHE A 160 16.25 -32.42 -2.12
CA PHE A 160 17.49 -32.31 -1.35
C PHE A 160 18.23 -33.64 -1.23
N ALA A 161 17.50 -34.74 -0.99
CA ALA A 161 18.08 -36.08 -0.95
C ALA A 161 18.75 -36.45 -2.28
N ALA A 162 18.15 -36.06 -3.42
CA ALA A 162 18.75 -36.24 -4.74
C ALA A 162 20.07 -35.48 -4.89
N ALA A 163 20.16 -34.27 -4.31
CA ALA A 163 21.39 -33.49 -4.21
C ALA A 163 22.36 -33.98 -3.11
N GLY A 164 22.09 -35.12 -2.48
CA GLY A 164 22.95 -35.72 -1.44
C GLY A 164 22.94 -34.95 -0.12
N LYS A 165 21.86 -34.21 0.18
CA LYS A 165 21.73 -33.36 1.36
C LYS A 165 20.42 -33.64 2.10
N ARG A 166 20.37 -33.30 3.38
CA ARG A 166 19.12 -33.23 4.15
C ARG A 166 18.69 -31.77 4.30
N LEU A 167 17.44 -31.47 4.01
CA LEU A 167 16.91 -30.09 4.10
C LEU A 167 17.10 -29.50 5.50
N GLU A 168 16.84 -30.30 6.54
CA GLU A 168 17.02 -29.89 7.94
C GLU A 168 18.45 -29.49 8.28
N ASP A 169 19.45 -30.28 7.85
CA ASP A 169 20.86 -30.00 8.11
C ASP A 169 21.32 -28.76 7.34
N VAL A 170 20.82 -28.57 6.10
CA VAL A 170 21.07 -27.37 5.30
C VAL A 170 20.45 -26.14 5.96
N GLN A 171 19.19 -26.20 6.38
CA GLN A 171 18.53 -25.08 7.07
C GLN A 171 19.27 -24.72 8.36
N LYS A 172 19.63 -25.71 9.17
CA LYS A 172 20.39 -25.50 10.41
C LYS A 172 21.70 -24.74 10.17
N SER A 173 22.38 -25.00 9.05
CA SER A 173 23.61 -24.29 8.70
C SER A 173 23.42 -22.83 8.27
N LEU A 174 22.17 -22.43 7.99
CA LEU A 174 21.78 -21.08 7.60
C LEU A 174 21.12 -20.28 8.74
N ASP A 175 20.59 -20.97 9.75
CA ASP A 175 19.72 -20.37 10.79
C ASP A 175 20.45 -19.39 11.72
N ASP A 176 21.77 -19.46 11.81
CA ASP A 176 22.59 -18.51 12.56
C ASP A 176 22.90 -17.21 11.77
N ALA A 177 22.36 -17.08 10.55
CA ALA A 177 22.63 -16.00 9.60
C ALA A 177 24.12 -15.87 9.21
N ASN A 178 24.89 -16.97 9.24
CA ASN A 178 26.28 -16.96 8.82
C ASN A 178 26.42 -16.49 7.35
N PRO A 179 27.13 -15.37 7.08
CA PRO A 179 27.28 -14.84 5.72
C PRO A 179 28.14 -15.73 4.82
N HIS A 180 28.82 -16.74 5.37
CA HIS A 180 29.58 -17.74 4.62
C HIS A 180 28.76 -18.99 4.25
N ALA A 181 27.58 -19.16 4.84
CA ALA A 181 26.68 -20.24 4.46
C ALA A 181 26.00 -19.88 3.14
N ALA A 182 26.40 -20.56 2.06
CA ALA A 182 25.93 -20.29 0.71
C ALA A 182 24.87 -21.31 0.26
N GLY A 183 24.04 -20.88 -0.70
CA GLY A 183 23.26 -21.82 -1.50
C GLY A 183 24.14 -22.72 -2.38
N PHE A 184 23.51 -23.54 -3.20
CA PHE A 184 24.23 -24.44 -4.11
C PHE A 184 23.37 -24.84 -5.31
N ALA A 185 24.02 -25.14 -6.43
CA ALA A 185 23.36 -25.74 -7.58
C ALA A 185 22.93 -27.18 -7.27
N MET A 186 21.79 -27.61 -7.81
CA MET A 186 21.29 -28.98 -7.73
C MET A 186 21.32 -29.59 -9.14
N PRO A 187 22.51 -29.95 -9.68
CA PRO A 187 22.68 -30.24 -11.11
C PRO A 187 21.85 -31.44 -11.60
N ASP A 188 21.55 -32.39 -10.72
CA ASP A 188 20.72 -33.56 -11.03
C ASP A 188 19.21 -33.31 -10.84
N VAL A 189 18.81 -32.07 -10.52
CA VAL A 189 17.43 -31.70 -10.22
C VAL A 189 16.91 -30.68 -11.22
N THR A 190 15.84 -31.04 -11.91
CA THR A 190 15.05 -30.12 -12.75
C THR A 190 13.64 -29.99 -12.20
N ALA A 191 13.01 -28.85 -12.45
CA ALA A 191 11.60 -28.64 -12.13
C ALA A 191 10.90 -27.99 -13.31
N ALA A 192 9.63 -28.33 -13.48
CA ALA A 192 8.65 -27.61 -14.27
C ALA A 192 7.50 -27.21 -13.34
N VAL A 193 7.14 -25.93 -13.37
CA VAL A 193 6.08 -25.33 -12.55
C VAL A 193 5.07 -24.64 -13.46
N HIS A 194 3.80 -24.84 -13.14
CA HIS A 194 2.69 -24.02 -13.62
C HIS A 194 2.10 -23.32 -12.40
N ALA A 195 2.16 -22.00 -12.37
CA ALA A 195 1.41 -21.21 -11.40
C ALA A 195 0.10 -20.76 -12.03
N ASP A 196 -1.01 -21.04 -11.36
CA ASP A 196 -2.35 -20.58 -11.73
C ASP A 196 -2.93 -19.74 -10.59
N VAL A 197 -2.89 -18.42 -10.76
CA VAL A 197 -3.41 -17.46 -9.76
C VAL A 197 -4.74 -16.91 -10.25
N VAL A 198 -5.81 -17.31 -9.58
CA VAL A 198 -7.13 -16.75 -9.81
C VAL A 198 -7.31 -15.57 -8.86
N ARG A 199 -7.29 -14.36 -9.42
CA ARG A 199 -7.67 -13.12 -8.71
C ARG A 199 -9.18 -13.01 -8.72
N GLU A 200 -9.78 -13.06 -7.54
CA GLU A 200 -11.23 -12.97 -7.40
C GLU A 200 -11.63 -11.51 -7.37
N LYS A 201 -12.12 -11.01 -8.51
CA LYS A 201 -12.65 -9.65 -8.59
C LYS A 201 -14.04 -9.58 -7.96
N LYS A 202 -14.28 -8.55 -7.16
CA LYS A 202 -15.60 -8.14 -6.69
C LYS A 202 -15.84 -6.68 -7.06
N THR A 203 -17.09 -6.25 -6.96
CA THR A 203 -17.50 -4.88 -7.24
C THR A 203 -17.83 -4.18 -5.93
N GLY A 204 -17.08 -3.12 -5.62
CA GLY A 204 -17.38 -2.17 -4.55
C GLY A 204 -18.26 -1.04 -5.09
N HIS A 205 -18.86 -0.25 -4.20
CA HIS A 205 -19.73 0.86 -4.61
C HIS A 205 -19.43 2.10 -3.78
N ASN A 206 -19.04 3.20 -4.42
CA ASN A 206 -19.12 4.49 -3.76
C ASN A 206 -20.57 4.99 -3.78
N VAL A 207 -20.95 5.81 -2.81
CA VAL A 207 -22.21 6.56 -2.85
C VAL A 207 -21.89 8.03 -3.01
N VAL A 208 -22.22 8.59 -4.17
CA VAL A 208 -21.92 9.99 -4.51
C VAL A 208 -23.23 10.77 -4.71
N ALA A 209 -23.32 11.96 -4.14
CA ALA A 209 -24.45 12.87 -4.32
C ALA A 209 -23.94 14.25 -4.76
N TYR A 210 -24.79 14.97 -5.51
CA TYR A 210 -24.47 16.30 -5.99
C TYR A 210 -25.60 17.25 -5.58
N LEU A 211 -25.25 18.31 -4.85
CA LEU A 211 -26.16 19.41 -4.53
C LEU A 211 -25.80 20.59 -5.44
N PRO A 212 -26.64 20.94 -6.41
CA PRO A 212 -26.36 22.06 -7.30
C PRO A 212 -26.31 23.39 -6.54
N ALA A 213 -25.45 24.29 -7.02
CA ALA A 213 -25.46 25.69 -6.61
C ALA A 213 -26.84 26.31 -6.89
N THR A 214 -27.26 27.21 -6.02
CA THR A 214 -28.49 28.00 -6.23
C THR A 214 -28.23 29.24 -7.08
N ASP A 215 -26.99 29.73 -7.11
CA ASP A 215 -26.56 30.84 -7.94
C ASP A 215 -26.02 30.39 -9.31
N ALA A 216 -26.01 31.32 -10.27
CA ALA A 216 -25.37 31.10 -11.56
C ALA A 216 -23.85 30.98 -11.41
N LEU A 217 -23.26 29.93 -11.99
CA LEU A 217 -21.84 29.59 -11.85
C LEU A 217 -20.92 30.20 -12.92
N THR A 218 -21.43 31.09 -13.76
CA THR A 218 -20.76 31.55 -15.00
C THR A 218 -19.40 32.23 -14.76
N THR A 219 -19.15 32.74 -13.56
CA THR A 219 -17.87 33.37 -13.16
C THR A 219 -17.16 32.63 -12.03
N THR A 220 -17.66 31.49 -11.58
CA THR A 220 -17.13 30.77 -10.42
C THR A 220 -16.00 29.83 -10.84
N ALA A 221 -14.75 30.23 -10.59
CA ALA A 221 -13.59 29.36 -10.78
C ALA A 221 -13.66 28.16 -9.82
N LYS A 222 -13.46 26.94 -10.33
CA LYS A 222 -13.61 25.67 -9.59
C LYS A 222 -14.99 25.51 -8.93
N PRO A 223 -16.06 25.30 -9.69
CA PRO A 223 -17.44 25.42 -9.22
C PRO A 223 -17.90 24.34 -8.21
N TRP A 224 -17.02 23.43 -7.78
CA TRP A 224 -17.36 22.35 -6.85
C TRP A 224 -16.60 22.47 -5.53
N VAL A 225 -17.25 22.15 -4.43
CA VAL A 225 -16.61 21.76 -3.16
C VAL A 225 -17.02 20.32 -2.86
N ALA A 226 -16.14 19.55 -2.23
CA ALA A 226 -16.39 18.15 -1.92
C ALA A 226 -16.29 17.89 -0.42
N ILE A 227 -17.15 17.03 0.08
CA ILE A 227 -17.10 16.44 1.42
C ILE A 227 -17.14 14.93 1.30
N GLY A 228 -16.43 14.21 2.17
CA GLY A 228 -16.54 12.77 2.19
C GLY A 228 -15.99 12.08 3.41
N ALA A 229 -16.36 10.81 3.51
CA ALA A 229 -15.96 9.87 4.54
C ALA A 229 -16.06 8.47 3.96
N HIS A 230 -15.25 7.52 4.43
CA HIS A 230 -15.50 6.13 4.11
C HIS A 230 -16.73 5.59 4.86
N TYR A 231 -17.37 4.56 4.31
CA TYR A 231 -18.54 3.94 4.92
C TYR A 231 -18.45 2.40 4.98
N ASP A 232 -17.36 1.82 4.48
CA ASP A 232 -17.01 0.42 4.68
C ASP A 232 -16.21 0.23 5.97
N HIS A 233 -16.31 -0.96 6.56
CA HIS A 233 -15.50 -1.38 7.70
C HIS A 233 -15.16 -2.86 7.57
N LEU A 234 -14.53 -3.45 8.59
CA LEU A 234 -13.87 -4.77 8.52
C LEU A 234 -14.81 -6.00 8.51
N GLY A 235 -16.13 -5.82 8.58
CA GLY A 235 -17.07 -6.94 8.61
C GLY A 235 -16.77 -7.91 9.77
N HIS A 236 -16.45 -9.17 9.48
CA HIS A 236 -16.08 -10.16 10.51
C HIS A 236 -14.58 -10.18 10.86
N GLY A 237 -13.78 -9.24 10.34
CA GLY A 237 -12.32 -9.17 10.55
C GLY A 237 -11.53 -10.19 9.73
N GLU A 238 -12.10 -10.71 8.64
CA GLU A 238 -11.47 -11.71 7.76
C GLU A 238 -10.47 -11.08 6.77
N ALA A 239 -10.60 -9.77 6.53
CA ALA A 239 -9.74 -8.96 5.67
C ALA A 239 -9.48 -7.59 6.34
N GLY A 240 -8.45 -6.88 5.89
CA GLY A 240 -8.02 -5.60 6.48
C GLY A 240 -7.18 -5.78 7.75
N ASN A 241 -7.05 -4.70 8.54
CA ASN A 241 -6.13 -4.63 9.70
C ASN A 241 -6.85 -4.81 11.03
N THR A 242 -7.65 -5.89 11.20
CA THR A 242 -8.36 -6.15 12.47
C THR A 242 -7.42 -6.19 13.68
N LEU A 243 -7.85 -5.60 14.78
CA LEU A 243 -7.18 -5.65 16.08
C LEU A 243 -7.96 -6.50 17.10
N ALA A 244 -8.90 -7.32 16.63
CA ALA A 244 -9.72 -8.19 17.47
C ALA A 244 -8.84 -9.17 18.27
N SER A 245 -9.24 -9.42 19.51
CA SER A 245 -8.63 -10.49 20.32
C SER A 245 -9.02 -11.87 19.78
N LYS A 246 -8.34 -12.93 20.23
CA LYS A 246 -8.74 -14.30 19.88
C LYS A 246 -10.18 -14.62 20.30
N ASP A 247 -10.63 -14.04 21.42
CA ASP A 247 -11.99 -14.23 21.94
C ASP A 247 -13.05 -13.44 21.15
N ASP A 248 -12.60 -12.52 20.30
CA ASP A 248 -13.41 -11.68 19.42
C ASP A 248 -13.30 -12.07 17.94
N ALA A 249 -12.53 -13.11 17.63
CA ALA A 249 -12.35 -13.58 16.26
C ALA A 249 -13.68 -13.93 15.60
N GLY A 250 -13.92 -13.38 14.40
CA GLY A 250 -15.15 -13.61 13.65
C GLY A 250 -16.37 -12.81 14.11
N LYS A 251 -16.26 -11.93 15.12
CA LYS A 251 -17.35 -11.01 15.48
C LYS A 251 -17.42 -9.83 14.49
N VAL A 252 -18.61 -9.25 14.37
CA VAL A 252 -18.84 -8.08 13.51
C VAL A 252 -18.13 -6.85 14.09
N HIS A 253 -17.38 -6.15 13.23
CA HIS A 253 -16.80 -4.85 13.48
C HIS A 253 -17.83 -3.81 13.04
N ALA A 254 -18.42 -3.11 14.00
CA ALA A 254 -19.52 -2.18 13.73
C ALA A 254 -19.04 -0.81 13.21
N GLY A 255 -17.82 -0.38 13.55
CA GLY A 255 -17.20 0.83 13.00
C GLY A 255 -17.91 2.11 13.39
N ALA A 256 -18.46 2.15 14.61
CA ALA A 256 -19.27 3.28 15.06
C ALA A 256 -18.53 4.62 14.98
N ASP A 257 -17.25 4.64 15.37
CA ASP A 257 -16.42 5.83 15.21
C ASP A 257 -15.69 5.82 13.88
N ASP A 258 -15.06 4.68 13.55
CA ASP A 258 -14.12 4.57 12.44
C ASP A 258 -14.71 5.05 11.13
N ASN A 259 -15.89 4.52 10.78
CA ASN A 259 -16.54 4.98 9.57
C ASN A 259 -17.86 5.72 9.83
N ALA A 260 -18.67 5.24 10.77
CA ALA A 260 -20.07 5.64 10.82
C ALA A 260 -20.23 7.06 11.34
N SER A 261 -19.34 7.52 12.23
CA SER A 261 -19.32 8.91 12.70
C SER A 261 -19.03 9.88 11.55
N GLY A 262 -18.04 9.57 10.70
CA GLY A 262 -17.69 10.37 9.52
C GLY A 262 -18.81 10.38 8.49
N ALA A 263 -19.37 9.21 8.17
CA ALA A 263 -20.51 9.10 7.26
C ALA A 263 -21.74 9.88 7.77
N ALA A 264 -22.04 9.81 9.08
CA ALA A 264 -23.11 10.57 9.70
C ALA A 264 -22.87 12.08 9.65
N ALA A 265 -21.64 12.53 9.93
CA ALA A 265 -21.26 13.94 9.82
C ALA A 265 -21.44 14.47 8.39
N VAL A 266 -20.97 13.73 7.38
CA VAL A 266 -21.11 14.10 5.96
C VAL A 266 -22.58 14.24 5.56
N LEU A 267 -23.45 13.30 5.99
CA LEU A 267 -24.89 13.38 5.73
C LEU A 267 -25.54 14.58 6.43
N SER A 268 -25.15 14.88 7.67
CA SER A 268 -25.65 16.03 8.44
C SER A 268 -25.24 17.37 7.81
N ILE A 269 -23.99 17.48 7.38
CA ILE A 269 -23.47 18.66 6.64
C ILE A 269 -24.25 18.84 5.33
N ALA A 270 -24.41 17.76 4.55
CA ALA A 270 -25.16 17.81 3.30
C ALA A 270 -26.62 18.25 3.52
N ALA A 271 -27.28 17.74 4.56
CA ALA A 271 -28.65 18.11 4.91
C ALA A 271 -28.78 19.58 5.33
N THR A 272 -27.73 20.13 5.97
CA THR A 272 -27.65 21.55 6.35
C THR A 272 -27.48 22.41 5.10
N LEU A 273 -26.47 22.13 4.27
CA LEU A 273 -26.19 22.90 3.04
C LEU A 273 -27.33 22.83 2.04
N ALA A 274 -28.09 21.73 1.99
CA ALA A 274 -29.26 21.58 1.11
C ALA A 274 -30.37 22.62 1.39
N LYS A 275 -30.47 23.14 2.63
CA LYS A 275 -31.47 24.13 3.04
C LYS A 275 -30.99 25.57 2.85
N GLU A 276 -29.72 25.77 2.55
CA GLU A 276 -29.09 27.08 2.46
C GLU A 276 -28.87 27.51 1.01
N LYS A 277 -28.57 28.80 0.83
CA LYS A 277 -28.12 29.33 -0.46
C LYS A 277 -26.71 28.81 -0.73
N ARG A 278 -26.50 28.19 -1.90
CA ARG A 278 -25.22 27.59 -2.31
C ARG A 278 -24.61 28.35 -3.47
N HIS A 279 -23.36 28.74 -3.33
CA HIS A 279 -22.61 29.50 -4.34
C HIS A 279 -21.72 28.60 -5.20
N ARG A 280 -21.45 27.37 -4.73
CA ARG A 280 -20.78 26.30 -5.46
C ARG A 280 -21.67 25.07 -5.44
N ASN A 281 -21.44 24.14 -6.35
CA ASN A 281 -22.02 22.81 -6.22
C ASN A 281 -21.31 22.07 -5.07
N VAL A 282 -22.04 21.22 -4.35
CA VAL A 282 -21.47 20.36 -3.31
C VAL A 282 -21.49 18.92 -3.78
N LEU A 283 -20.31 18.30 -3.84
CA LEU A 283 -20.14 16.86 -4.02
C LEU A 283 -20.10 16.20 -2.64
N VAL A 284 -20.95 15.21 -2.42
CA VAL A 284 -21.03 14.42 -1.21
C VAL A 284 -20.58 13.01 -1.55
N GLY A 285 -19.46 12.55 -1.00
CA GLY A 285 -18.89 11.23 -1.27
C GLY A 285 -18.89 10.35 -0.02
N LEU A 286 -19.46 9.16 -0.13
CA LEU A 286 -19.24 8.08 0.83
C LEU A 286 -18.43 6.99 0.12
N TRP A 287 -17.20 6.79 0.57
CA TRP A 287 -16.19 5.94 -0.09
C TRP A 287 -16.24 4.51 0.45
N SER A 288 -16.05 3.53 -0.44
CA SER A 288 -15.97 2.12 -0.05
C SER A 288 -14.55 1.59 -0.25
N GLY A 289 -14.16 0.58 0.52
CA GLY A 289 -12.85 -0.06 0.45
C GLY A 289 -11.70 0.80 1.01
N GLU A 290 -11.98 1.78 1.86
CA GLU A 290 -10.92 2.54 2.54
C GLU A 290 -10.01 1.58 3.33
N GLU A 291 -10.63 0.64 4.04
CA GLU A 291 -9.98 -0.39 4.88
C GLU A 291 -9.09 -1.36 4.11
N LEU A 292 -9.30 -1.41 2.79
CA LEU A 292 -8.55 -2.23 1.84
C LEU A 292 -7.46 -1.42 1.12
N GLY A 293 -7.27 -0.15 1.48
CA GLY A 293 -6.28 0.77 0.93
C GLY A 293 -6.86 1.83 0.01
N LEU A 294 -7.90 2.55 0.45
CA LEU A 294 -8.49 3.72 -0.23
C LEU A 294 -9.08 3.41 -1.63
N ILE A 295 -9.40 2.15 -1.92
CA ILE A 295 -9.68 1.72 -3.31
C ILE A 295 -10.87 2.45 -3.94
N GLY A 296 -11.89 2.81 -3.15
CA GLY A 296 -13.07 3.53 -3.66
C GLY A 296 -12.78 4.99 -3.97
N SER A 297 -12.13 5.74 -3.08
CA SER A 297 -11.78 7.13 -3.38
C SER A 297 -10.77 7.22 -4.51
N ILE A 298 -9.84 6.27 -4.61
CA ILE A 298 -8.88 6.16 -5.72
C ILE A 298 -9.63 5.89 -7.03
N ALA A 299 -10.57 4.94 -7.06
CA ALA A 299 -11.40 4.68 -8.23
C ALA A 299 -12.17 5.92 -8.67
N PHE A 300 -12.74 6.67 -7.71
CA PHE A 300 -13.42 7.93 -7.98
C PHE A 300 -12.47 8.96 -8.59
N ALA A 301 -11.32 9.23 -7.97
CA ALA A 301 -10.37 10.26 -8.42
C ALA A 301 -9.71 9.93 -9.76
N THR A 302 -9.65 8.64 -10.13
CA THR A 302 -9.11 8.18 -11.42
C THR A 302 -10.04 8.49 -12.59
N ALA A 303 -11.36 8.36 -12.38
CA ALA A 303 -12.37 8.62 -13.41
C ALA A 303 -13.58 9.40 -12.85
N PRO A 304 -13.37 10.61 -12.31
CA PRO A 304 -14.42 11.31 -11.61
C PRO A 304 -15.44 11.88 -12.61
N PRO A 305 -16.75 11.80 -12.32
CA PRO A 305 -17.77 12.43 -13.16
C PRO A 305 -17.63 13.95 -13.25
N VAL A 306 -16.99 14.56 -12.24
CA VAL A 306 -16.60 15.97 -12.21
C VAL A 306 -15.08 16.04 -12.31
N PRO A 307 -14.50 16.79 -13.27
CA PRO A 307 -13.05 16.94 -13.37
C PRO A 307 -12.44 17.43 -12.05
N VAL A 308 -11.39 16.74 -11.57
CA VAL A 308 -10.75 17.06 -10.27
C VAL A 308 -10.26 18.51 -10.18
N ASP A 309 -9.87 19.11 -11.31
CA ASP A 309 -9.40 20.49 -11.39
C ASP A 309 -10.53 21.52 -11.16
N GLN A 310 -11.80 21.11 -11.26
CA GLN A 310 -12.98 21.91 -10.93
C GLN A 310 -13.37 21.86 -9.44
N ILE A 311 -12.70 21.02 -8.64
CA ILE A 311 -12.95 20.90 -7.19
C ILE A 311 -12.06 21.91 -6.46
N ALA A 312 -12.70 22.87 -5.79
CA ALA A 312 -12.05 23.95 -5.03
C ALA A 312 -11.45 23.45 -3.72
N ALA A 313 -12.10 22.50 -3.06
CA ALA A 313 -11.62 21.90 -1.81
C ALA A 313 -12.29 20.55 -1.54
N TYR A 314 -11.63 19.70 -0.75
CA TYR A 314 -12.17 18.46 -0.20
C TYR A 314 -12.04 18.43 1.33
N LEU A 315 -13.13 18.14 2.05
CA LEU A 315 -13.11 17.94 3.50
C LEU A 315 -13.41 16.47 3.82
N ASN A 316 -12.47 15.82 4.51
CA ASN A 316 -12.53 14.41 4.91
C ASN A 316 -12.96 14.27 6.37
N PHE A 317 -13.78 13.28 6.68
CA PHE A 317 -14.21 12.95 8.05
C PHE A 317 -13.97 11.47 8.33
N ASP A 318 -13.18 11.20 9.35
CA ASP A 318 -12.72 9.87 9.74
C ASP A 318 -12.53 9.89 11.26
N MET A 319 -13.17 8.97 11.99
CA MET A 319 -13.12 8.91 13.46
C MET A 319 -13.41 10.27 14.13
N VAL A 320 -14.61 10.82 13.92
CA VAL A 320 -15.04 12.14 14.39
C VAL A 320 -16.09 12.11 15.51
N GLY A 321 -16.41 10.93 16.03
CA GLY A 321 -17.48 10.72 17.01
C GLY A 321 -17.01 10.52 18.45
N ARG A 322 -15.71 10.56 18.74
CA ARG A 322 -15.16 10.22 20.07
C ARG A 322 -14.26 11.30 20.66
N MET A 323 -14.71 12.54 20.55
CA MET A 323 -14.00 13.70 21.09
C MET A 323 -13.73 13.57 22.59
N GLN A 324 -12.53 13.98 23.00
CA GLN A 324 -12.12 14.05 24.39
C GLN A 324 -11.55 15.43 24.67
N ASP A 325 -11.87 15.97 25.84
CA ASP A 325 -11.35 17.25 26.32
C ASP A 325 -11.54 18.41 25.32
N ASN A 326 -12.67 18.43 24.59
CA ASN A 326 -13.00 19.45 23.58
C ASN A 326 -11.95 19.59 22.46
N LYS A 327 -11.11 18.57 22.27
CA LYS A 327 -9.98 18.59 21.36
C LYS A 327 -10.34 18.02 20.00
N LEU A 328 -10.28 18.86 18.97
CA LEU A 328 -10.50 18.47 17.58
C LEU A 328 -9.21 18.61 16.79
N THR A 329 -8.79 17.54 16.10
CA THR A 329 -7.64 17.60 15.20
C THR A 329 -8.12 17.98 13.80
N VAL A 330 -7.48 19.00 13.22
CA VAL A 330 -7.70 19.42 11.83
C VAL A 330 -6.39 19.29 11.08
N GLN A 331 -6.30 18.30 10.20
CA GLN A 331 -5.11 17.95 9.45
C GLN A 331 -5.18 18.46 8.01
N ALA A 332 -4.11 18.26 7.23
CA ALA A 332 -3.96 18.75 5.85
C ALA A 332 -4.05 20.28 5.68
N THR A 333 -3.94 21.06 6.76
CA THR A 333 -4.06 22.53 6.70
C THR A 333 -2.94 23.20 5.89
N GLY A 334 -1.83 22.51 5.63
CA GLY A 334 -0.76 23.01 4.77
C GLY A 334 -1.13 23.02 3.28
N THR A 335 -2.22 22.35 2.88
CA THR A 335 -2.62 22.23 1.47
C THR A 335 -3.17 23.51 0.87
N SER A 336 -3.35 24.57 1.67
CA SER A 336 -3.70 25.91 1.19
C SER A 336 -3.34 26.97 2.23
N PRO A 337 -2.78 28.13 1.82
CA PRO A 337 -2.51 29.22 2.75
C PRO A 337 -3.79 29.86 3.31
N MET A 338 -4.95 29.57 2.71
CA MET A 338 -6.24 30.09 3.17
C MET A 338 -6.80 29.35 4.38
N TRP A 339 -6.30 28.14 4.68
CA TRP A 339 -6.88 27.30 5.73
C TRP A 339 -6.75 27.88 7.12
N ALA A 340 -5.60 28.44 7.49
CA ALA A 340 -5.41 29.05 8.80
C ALA A 340 -6.52 30.07 9.14
N LYS A 341 -6.76 31.03 8.22
CA LYS A 341 -7.77 32.06 8.40
C LYS A 341 -9.19 31.49 8.40
N ILE A 342 -9.52 30.59 7.47
CA ILE A 342 -10.88 30.04 7.36
C ILE A 342 -11.24 29.22 8.61
N VAL A 343 -10.32 28.37 9.05
CA VAL A 343 -10.48 27.50 10.23
C VAL A 343 -10.61 28.35 11.49
N GLU A 344 -9.72 29.33 11.70
CA GLU A 344 -9.78 30.23 12.86
C GLU A 344 -11.11 30.98 12.92
N GLN A 345 -11.56 31.58 11.81
CA GLN A 345 -12.81 32.33 11.75
C GLN A 345 -14.06 31.47 11.95
N ALA A 346 -14.03 30.19 11.57
CA ALA A 346 -15.10 29.25 11.88
C ALA A 346 -15.05 28.85 13.37
N ASN A 347 -13.86 28.73 13.95
CA ASN A 347 -13.69 28.24 15.32
C ASN A 347 -14.10 29.25 16.39
N VAL A 348 -14.12 30.56 16.07
CA VAL A 348 -14.64 31.59 16.99
C VAL A 348 -16.04 31.25 17.53
N ALA A 349 -16.89 30.64 16.70
CA ALA A 349 -18.23 30.22 17.10
C ALA A 349 -18.26 28.78 17.65
N ALA A 350 -17.41 27.89 17.14
CA ALA A 350 -17.43 26.46 17.50
C ALA A 350 -16.74 26.16 18.85
N GLY A 351 -15.72 26.96 19.20
CA GLY A 351 -15.05 26.90 20.50
C GLY A 351 -14.23 25.63 20.74
N PHE A 352 -13.69 24.98 19.70
CA PHE A 352 -12.84 23.81 19.85
C PHE A 352 -11.41 24.16 20.24
N ASP A 353 -10.78 23.29 21.03
CA ASP A 353 -9.34 23.29 21.27
C ASP A 353 -8.65 22.61 20.09
N LEU A 354 -8.36 23.39 19.05
CA LEU A 354 -7.88 22.86 17.77
C LEU A 354 -6.43 22.38 17.84
N ALA A 355 -6.21 21.12 17.51
CA ALA A 355 -4.91 20.58 17.16
C ALA A 355 -4.73 20.65 15.62
N VAL A 356 -4.15 21.75 15.16
CA VAL A 356 -3.92 21.97 13.71
C VAL A 356 -2.65 21.27 13.25
N GLN A 357 -2.75 20.50 12.17
CA GLN A 357 -1.63 19.82 11.52
C GLN A 357 -1.57 20.17 10.04
N GLU A 358 -0.39 20.51 9.55
CA GLU A 358 -0.19 20.88 8.14
C GLU A 358 -0.13 19.66 7.22
N ASP A 359 0.31 18.51 7.75
CA ASP A 359 0.58 17.28 7.00
C ASP A 359 -0.71 16.68 6.39
N PRO A 360 -0.76 16.47 5.06
CA PRO A 360 -1.90 15.87 4.38
C PRO A 360 -1.76 14.36 4.11
N TYR A 361 -0.68 13.71 4.55
CA TYR A 361 -0.36 12.33 4.17
C TYR A 361 -0.89 11.32 5.20
N GLN A 362 -2.15 11.49 5.56
CA GLN A 362 -2.87 10.62 6.47
C GLN A 362 -3.39 9.40 5.67
N PRO A 363 -3.37 8.18 6.25
CA PRO A 363 -3.79 6.97 5.56
C PRO A 363 -5.33 6.86 5.51
N THR A 364 -5.99 7.89 4.98
CA THR A 364 -7.44 8.00 4.78
C THR A 364 -7.69 8.68 3.43
N ASP A 365 -8.94 8.82 3.00
CA ASP A 365 -9.30 9.31 1.65
C ASP A 365 -8.76 10.71 1.33
N VAL A 366 -8.40 11.50 2.34
CA VAL A 366 -7.68 12.78 2.16
C VAL A 366 -6.40 12.63 1.31
N ALA A 367 -5.70 11.50 1.42
CA ALA A 367 -4.48 11.23 0.65
C ALA A 367 -4.77 11.16 -0.86
N THR A 368 -5.91 10.60 -1.25
CA THR A 368 -6.35 10.50 -2.63
C THR A 368 -6.56 11.89 -3.25
N PHE A 369 -7.33 12.75 -2.56
CA PHE A 369 -7.65 14.08 -3.08
C PHE A 369 -6.46 15.05 -3.02
N ASN A 370 -5.62 14.95 -1.98
CA ASN A 370 -4.35 15.69 -1.93
C ASN A 370 -3.42 15.29 -3.08
N SER A 371 -3.31 14.00 -3.40
CA SER A 371 -2.52 13.51 -4.54
C SER A 371 -3.06 13.99 -5.89
N ALA A 372 -4.36 14.26 -5.98
CA ALA A 372 -5.01 14.88 -7.14
C ALA A 372 -4.80 16.41 -7.23
N GLY A 373 -4.09 17.03 -6.28
CA GLY A 373 -3.83 18.48 -6.28
C GLY A 373 -5.01 19.32 -5.80
N ILE A 374 -5.88 18.75 -4.97
CA ILE A 374 -7.04 19.43 -4.39
C ILE A 374 -6.65 19.93 -2.98
N PRO A 375 -6.95 21.18 -2.62
CA PRO A 375 -6.82 21.66 -1.24
C PRO A 375 -7.72 20.84 -0.31
N CYS A 376 -7.17 20.31 0.78
CA CYS A 376 -7.88 19.41 1.67
C CYS A 376 -7.87 19.83 3.14
N LEU A 377 -8.86 19.38 3.88
CA LEU A 377 -8.84 19.30 5.35
C LEU A 377 -9.28 17.90 5.76
N SER A 378 -8.71 17.35 6.83
CA SER A 378 -9.21 16.12 7.45
C SER A 378 -9.53 16.37 8.91
N PHE A 379 -10.70 15.92 9.37
CA PHE A 379 -11.16 16.06 10.73
C PHE A 379 -11.03 14.72 11.45
N PHE A 380 -10.49 14.76 12.68
CA PHE A 380 -10.19 13.57 13.48
C PHE A 380 -10.28 13.88 14.97
N THR A 381 -10.85 12.98 15.77
CA THR A 381 -11.00 13.15 17.23
C THR A 381 -9.98 12.37 18.07
N GLY A 382 -9.13 11.58 17.44
CA GLY A 382 -8.08 10.81 18.12
C GLY A 382 -8.32 9.31 18.11
N THR A 383 -7.25 8.54 18.34
CA THR A 383 -7.34 7.08 18.40
C THR A 383 -7.89 6.62 19.76
N HIS A 384 -8.54 5.46 19.79
CA HIS A 384 -9.03 4.84 21.02
C HIS A 384 -8.81 3.31 21.01
N ALA A 385 -8.97 2.67 22.18
CA ALA A 385 -8.67 1.26 22.37
C ALA A 385 -9.59 0.29 21.60
N ASP A 386 -10.72 0.79 21.09
CA ASP A 386 -11.72 0.03 20.32
C ASP A 386 -11.50 0.07 18.80
N TYR A 387 -10.54 0.86 18.31
CA TYR A 387 -10.22 0.97 16.89
C TYR A 387 -10.00 -0.41 16.25
N HIS A 388 -10.61 -0.65 15.08
CA HIS A 388 -10.55 -1.92 14.35
C HIS A 388 -10.96 -3.15 15.18
N LYS A 389 -11.91 -2.99 16.12
CA LYS A 389 -12.43 -4.09 16.94
C LYS A 389 -13.96 -4.14 16.92
N PRO A 390 -14.55 -5.31 17.23
CA PRO A 390 -15.99 -5.45 17.44
C PRO A 390 -16.56 -4.56 18.54
N SER A 391 -15.71 -4.05 19.43
CA SER A 391 -16.09 -3.14 20.50
C SER A 391 -16.24 -1.69 20.07
N ASP A 392 -16.02 -1.33 18.80
CA ASP A 392 -16.32 0.02 18.30
C ASP A 392 -17.82 0.19 18.01
N THR A 393 -18.58 0.50 19.07
CA THR A 393 -20.05 0.43 19.09
C THR A 393 -20.73 1.79 19.30
N PRO A 394 -21.98 1.98 18.81
CA PRO A 394 -22.65 3.28 18.81
C PRO A 394 -22.89 3.93 20.19
N ASP A 395 -22.90 3.14 21.26
CA ASP A 395 -23.04 3.63 22.63
C ASP A 395 -21.81 4.42 23.13
N LYS A 396 -20.70 4.38 22.38
CA LYS A 396 -19.44 5.06 22.72
C LYS A 396 -19.26 6.40 22.01
N ILE A 397 -20.20 6.78 21.16
CA ILE A 397 -20.17 8.02 20.39
C ILE A 397 -20.68 9.18 21.24
N ASP A 398 -19.93 10.28 21.23
CA ASP A 398 -20.40 11.57 21.71
C ASP A 398 -21.17 12.28 20.59
N TYR A 399 -22.48 12.10 20.59
CA TYR A 399 -23.34 12.67 19.54
C TYR A 399 -23.42 14.20 19.59
N GLU A 400 -23.28 14.81 20.78
CA GLU A 400 -23.32 16.26 20.91
C GLU A 400 -22.08 16.90 20.28
N ASP A 401 -20.90 16.33 20.55
CA ASP A 401 -19.65 16.79 19.94
C ASP A 401 -19.58 16.45 18.45
N LEU A 402 -20.11 15.30 18.01
CA LEU A 402 -20.23 14.97 16.58
C LEU A 402 -21.07 16.01 15.82
N ASP A 403 -22.21 16.43 16.38
CA ASP A 403 -23.04 17.49 15.81
C ASP A 403 -22.28 18.84 15.76
N ARG A 404 -21.50 19.16 16.80
CA ARG A 404 -20.63 20.36 16.80
C ARG A 404 -19.58 20.29 15.69
N VAL A 405 -18.94 19.13 15.47
CA VAL A 405 -17.96 18.93 14.37
C VAL A 405 -18.62 19.16 13.01
N ALA A 406 -19.80 18.57 12.79
CA ALA A 406 -20.55 18.75 11.55
C ALA A 406 -20.92 20.23 11.32
N ALA A 407 -21.41 20.93 12.35
CA ALA A 407 -21.74 22.36 12.26
C ALA A 407 -20.52 23.24 11.97
N PHE A 408 -19.37 22.92 12.58
CA PHE A 408 -18.11 23.62 12.35
C PHE A 408 -17.60 23.44 10.92
N ALA A 409 -17.61 22.21 10.40
CA ALA A 409 -17.20 21.96 9.02
C ALA A 409 -18.16 22.57 7.99
N ALA A 410 -19.47 22.58 8.26
CA ALA A 410 -20.43 23.32 7.45
C ALA A 410 -20.12 24.83 7.43
N ALA A 411 -19.69 25.41 8.56
CA ALA A 411 -19.25 26.80 8.61
C ALA A 411 -17.96 27.04 7.79
N ILE A 412 -17.01 26.11 7.79
CA ILE A 412 -15.82 26.16 6.92
C ILE A 412 -16.23 26.13 5.44
N LEU A 413 -17.10 25.19 5.03
CA LEU A 413 -17.57 25.09 3.64
C LEU A 413 -18.27 26.35 3.19
N ARG A 414 -19.16 26.92 4.00
CA ARG A 414 -19.80 28.21 3.70
C ARG A 414 -18.77 29.31 3.41
N ARG A 415 -17.66 29.35 4.15
CA ARG A 415 -16.59 30.34 3.89
C ARG A 415 -15.91 30.10 2.55
N VAL A 416 -15.64 28.84 2.20
CA VAL A 416 -15.08 28.47 0.89
C VAL A 416 -16.06 28.80 -0.24
N GLU A 417 -17.34 28.51 -0.07
CA GLU A 417 -18.40 28.85 -1.03
C GLU A 417 -18.52 30.36 -1.26
N ASN A 418 -18.42 31.16 -0.19
CA ASN A 418 -18.55 32.61 -0.23
C ASN A 418 -17.26 33.35 -0.65
N THR A 419 -16.15 32.64 -0.87
CA THR A 419 -14.92 33.28 -1.34
C THR A 419 -14.85 33.26 -2.88
N PRO A 420 -14.70 34.41 -3.55
CA PRO A 420 -14.62 34.48 -5.02
C PRO A 420 -13.46 33.64 -5.58
N GLU A 421 -12.32 33.69 -4.91
CA GLU A 421 -11.14 32.90 -5.24
C GLU A 421 -11.20 31.55 -4.50
N PRO A 422 -11.11 30.41 -5.21
CA PRO A 422 -11.03 29.12 -4.55
C PRO A 422 -9.71 28.99 -3.76
N PRO A 423 -9.67 28.14 -2.71
CA PRO A 423 -8.43 27.78 -2.04
C PRO A 423 -7.35 27.40 -3.04
N GLN A 424 -6.19 28.05 -2.94
CA GLN A 424 -5.05 27.71 -3.78
C GLN A 424 -4.38 26.46 -3.23
N PHE A 425 -4.09 25.49 -4.09
CA PHE A 425 -3.40 24.29 -3.67
C PHE A 425 -1.93 24.60 -3.42
N THR A 426 -1.51 24.42 -2.19
CA THR A 426 -0.10 24.34 -1.81
C THR A 426 0.26 22.88 -1.71
N LYS A 427 1.24 22.48 -2.50
CA LYS A 427 1.84 21.16 -2.31
C LYS A 427 2.64 21.18 -1.02
N VAL A 428 2.16 20.48 0.00
CA VAL A 428 2.91 20.30 1.24
C VAL A 428 4.08 19.38 0.96
N GLU A 429 5.29 19.91 1.08
CA GLU A 429 6.48 19.08 1.19
C GLU A 429 6.27 18.19 2.41
N GLN A 430 6.35 16.88 2.21
CA GLN A 430 6.13 15.92 3.27
C GLN A 430 7.24 16.06 4.33
N GLN A 431 7.04 16.95 5.31
CA GLN A 431 7.90 17.07 6.48
C GLN A 431 7.52 15.95 7.42
N LEU A 432 8.25 14.85 7.34
CA LEU A 432 7.89 13.65 8.06
C LEU A 432 8.36 13.80 9.49
N GLN A 433 7.43 14.23 10.35
CA GLN A 433 7.64 14.31 11.79
C GLN A 433 8.26 12.99 12.28
N SER A 434 9.44 13.16 12.87
CA SER A 434 10.23 12.15 13.54
C SER A 434 9.50 11.63 14.79
N GLY A 435 8.58 10.69 14.58
CA GLY A 435 7.98 9.89 15.62
C GLY A 435 8.98 8.88 16.18
N GLY A 436 9.51 9.19 17.37
CA GLY A 436 10.14 8.31 18.36
C GLY A 436 10.60 6.92 17.92
N GLY A 437 11.74 6.87 17.23
CA GLY A 437 12.53 5.65 17.06
C GLY A 437 13.86 6.00 16.40
N ARG A 438 14.97 6.01 17.16
CA ARG A 438 16.30 6.15 16.57
C ARG A 438 16.57 4.96 15.63
N ALA A 439 16.41 5.15 14.32
CA ALA A 439 17.32 4.70 13.24
C ALA A 439 16.77 4.98 11.82
N GLY A 440 17.48 5.82 11.05
CA GLY A 440 17.46 5.80 9.58
C GLY A 440 16.87 7.03 8.87
N VAL A 441 17.73 7.88 8.28
CA VAL A 441 17.33 8.86 7.26
C VAL A 441 16.75 8.08 6.06
N ARG A 442 15.49 8.34 5.68
CA ARG A 442 14.87 7.67 4.52
C ARG A 442 15.18 8.43 3.22
N VAL A 443 15.42 7.69 2.15
CA VAL A 443 15.67 8.24 0.81
C VAL A 443 14.43 8.95 0.28
N PHE A 444 14.60 10.14 -0.30
CA PHE A 444 13.53 10.90 -0.96
C PHE A 444 13.81 11.07 -2.45
N THR A 445 12.93 10.57 -3.32
CA THR A 445 13.05 10.68 -4.78
C THR A 445 12.09 11.70 -5.38
N GLY A 446 11.08 12.17 -4.65
CA GLY A 446 10.08 13.12 -5.16
C GLY A 446 9.11 12.54 -6.20
N THR A 447 9.02 11.22 -6.36
CA THR A 447 7.99 10.59 -7.20
C THR A 447 6.66 10.46 -6.45
N ILE A 448 5.52 10.61 -7.13
CA ILE A 448 4.19 10.28 -6.59
C ILE A 448 3.64 9.09 -7.37
N PRO A 449 3.65 7.89 -6.78
CA PRO A 449 3.07 6.70 -7.41
C PRO A 449 1.56 6.84 -7.62
N ASP A 450 1.08 6.28 -8.73
CA ASP A 450 -0.32 5.93 -8.91
C ASP A 450 -0.54 4.49 -8.41
N TYR A 451 -1.24 4.36 -7.28
CA TYR A 451 -1.48 3.08 -6.61
C TYR A 451 -2.59 2.24 -7.28
N SER A 452 -3.34 2.83 -8.23
CA SER A 452 -4.44 2.17 -8.94
C SER A 452 -4.02 1.46 -10.22
N SER A 453 -2.80 1.71 -10.68
CA SER A 453 -2.34 1.33 -12.01
C SER A 453 -2.03 -0.17 -12.13
N GLU A 454 -2.60 -0.82 -13.15
CA GLU A 454 -2.21 -2.18 -13.59
C GLU A 454 -0.98 -2.18 -14.54
N ALA A 455 -0.40 -1.01 -14.85
CA ALA A 455 0.72 -0.91 -15.78
C ALA A 455 1.97 -1.64 -15.26
N LYS A 456 2.72 -2.29 -16.18
CA LYS A 456 4.02 -2.89 -15.89
C LYS A 456 5.05 -1.80 -15.64
N GLY A 457 5.40 -1.59 -14.37
CA GLY A 457 6.25 -0.51 -13.88
C GLY A 457 5.59 0.31 -12.78
N LEU A 458 6.19 1.43 -12.41
CA LEU A 458 5.60 2.41 -11.49
C LEU A 458 5.02 3.57 -12.31
N LEU A 459 3.71 3.62 -12.47
CA LEU A 459 3.04 4.80 -13.04
C LEU A 459 3.16 5.96 -12.05
N LEU A 460 3.58 7.12 -12.54
CA LEU A 460 3.61 8.35 -11.76
C LEU A 460 2.28 9.08 -11.90
N GLY A 461 1.52 9.13 -10.80
CA GLY A 461 0.39 10.05 -10.64
C GLY A 461 0.85 11.52 -10.59
N GLY A 462 2.14 11.75 -10.29
CA GLY A 462 2.80 13.05 -10.36
C GLY A 462 4.24 13.03 -9.84
N VAL A 463 4.82 14.21 -9.68
CA VAL A 463 6.13 14.43 -9.05
C VAL A 463 6.07 15.59 -8.06
N VAL A 464 6.90 15.59 -7.03
CA VAL A 464 7.06 16.69 -6.08
C VAL A 464 7.74 17.87 -6.76
N GLY A 465 7.07 19.02 -6.76
CA GLY A 465 7.60 20.26 -7.32
C GLY A 465 8.86 20.69 -6.57
N GLY A 466 9.90 21.08 -7.30
CA GLY A 466 11.24 21.33 -6.80
C GLY A 466 12.01 20.08 -6.35
N GLY A 467 11.38 18.90 -6.34
CA GLY A 467 11.96 17.65 -5.84
C GLY A 467 12.85 16.92 -6.85
N PRO A 468 13.58 15.87 -6.41
CA PRO A 468 14.53 15.16 -7.28
C PRO A 468 13.96 14.60 -8.58
N ALA A 469 12.74 14.05 -8.55
CA ALA A 469 12.08 13.53 -9.74
C ALA A 469 11.75 14.63 -10.76
N GLU A 470 11.25 15.78 -10.32
CA GLU A 470 10.97 16.91 -11.21
C GLU A 470 12.28 17.52 -11.76
N GLN A 471 13.31 17.66 -10.92
CA GLN A 471 14.64 18.09 -11.35
C GLN A 471 15.26 17.13 -12.38
N ALA A 472 14.96 15.83 -12.26
CA ALA A 472 15.32 14.81 -13.24
C ALA A 472 14.42 14.81 -14.49
N GLY A 473 13.44 15.71 -14.58
CA GLY A 473 12.53 15.87 -15.71
C GLY A 473 11.43 14.81 -15.81
N LEU A 474 11.16 14.05 -14.73
CA LEU A 474 10.02 13.14 -14.62
C LEU A 474 8.73 13.95 -14.41
N GLN A 475 7.60 13.41 -14.87
CA GLN A 475 6.30 14.06 -14.78
C GLN A 475 5.15 13.06 -14.62
N LYS A 476 3.95 13.57 -14.34
CA LYS A 476 2.70 12.77 -14.34
C LYS A 476 2.56 12.00 -15.66
N GLY A 477 2.20 10.72 -15.56
CA GLY A 477 2.01 9.82 -16.70
C GLY A 477 3.28 9.11 -17.17
N ASP A 478 4.45 9.41 -16.61
CA ASP A 478 5.64 8.59 -16.83
C ASP A 478 5.52 7.25 -16.09
N ILE A 479 6.02 6.17 -16.70
CA ILE A 479 6.08 4.85 -16.06
C ILE A 479 7.55 4.50 -15.82
N ILE A 480 8.00 4.49 -14.56
CA ILE A 480 9.36 4.06 -14.22
C ILE A 480 9.44 2.53 -14.36
N VAL A 481 10.40 2.07 -15.16
CA VAL A 481 10.64 0.64 -15.43
C VAL A 481 11.99 0.16 -14.92
N GLU A 482 12.88 1.08 -14.52
CA GLU A 482 14.17 0.76 -13.91
C GLU A 482 14.64 1.92 -13.03
N ILE A 483 15.24 1.64 -11.89
CA ILE A 483 15.95 2.63 -11.06
C ILE A 483 17.17 2.00 -10.39
N ALA A 484 18.33 2.67 -10.47
CA ALA A 484 19.59 2.17 -9.94
C ALA A 484 19.94 0.72 -10.40
N GLY A 485 19.60 0.40 -11.66
CA GLY A 485 19.80 -0.94 -12.23
C GLY A 485 18.79 -1.99 -11.77
N GLN A 486 17.86 -1.65 -10.87
CA GLN A 486 16.77 -2.52 -10.45
C GLN A 486 15.59 -2.38 -11.42
N THR A 487 15.16 -3.49 -12.01
CA THR A 487 13.93 -3.54 -12.81
C THR A 487 12.71 -3.24 -11.93
N ILE A 488 11.84 -2.34 -12.36
CA ILE A 488 10.59 -2.01 -11.65
C ILE A 488 9.43 -2.58 -12.45
N ALA A 489 8.74 -3.59 -11.91
CA ALA A 489 7.53 -4.15 -12.52
C ALA A 489 6.25 -3.68 -11.82
N ASN A 490 6.35 -3.25 -10.56
CA ASN A 490 5.23 -2.74 -9.76
C ASN A 490 5.73 -1.80 -8.65
N ILE A 491 4.81 -1.30 -7.83
CA ILE A 491 5.12 -0.34 -6.78
C ILE A 491 6.00 -0.88 -5.63
N TYR A 492 5.94 -2.17 -5.33
CA TYR A 492 6.71 -2.79 -4.25
C TYR A 492 8.18 -2.94 -4.65
N ASP A 493 8.44 -3.21 -5.92
CA ASP A 493 9.80 -3.17 -6.46
C ASP A 493 10.39 -1.78 -6.28
N TYR A 494 9.57 -0.74 -6.47
CA TYR A 494 10.00 0.63 -6.31
C TYR A 494 10.29 0.97 -4.85
N THR A 495 9.41 0.61 -3.91
CA THR A 495 9.65 0.86 -2.47
C THR A 495 10.92 0.17 -1.98
N TYR A 496 11.23 -1.03 -2.49
CA TYR A 496 12.48 -1.70 -2.20
C TYR A 496 13.68 -0.99 -2.84
N ALA A 497 13.57 -0.58 -4.10
CA ALA A 497 14.65 0.08 -4.78
C ALA A 497 15.07 1.40 -4.10
N LEU A 498 14.17 2.02 -3.31
CA LEU A 498 14.52 3.15 -2.45
C LEU A 498 15.56 2.81 -1.38
N ASP A 499 15.61 1.57 -0.87
CA ASP A 499 16.60 1.14 0.13
C ASP A 499 18.01 0.96 -0.47
N VAL A 500 18.12 0.84 -1.80
CA VAL A 500 19.39 0.74 -2.54
C VAL A 500 19.96 2.12 -2.87
N LEU A 501 19.10 3.14 -2.92
CA LEU A 501 19.49 4.49 -3.28
C LEU A 501 20.31 5.15 -2.16
N LYS A 502 21.31 5.93 -2.56
CA LYS A 502 22.13 6.73 -1.65
C LYS A 502 21.79 8.20 -1.81
N ILE A 503 21.49 8.83 -0.68
CA ILE A 503 21.20 10.27 -0.60
C ILE A 503 22.37 11.07 -1.20
N GLY A 504 22.06 12.03 -2.06
CA GLY A 504 23.02 12.89 -2.73
C GLY A 504 23.78 12.23 -3.88
N GLN A 505 23.57 10.93 -4.15
CA GLN A 505 24.22 10.22 -5.25
C GLN A 505 23.26 10.05 -6.43
N PRO A 506 23.59 10.58 -7.63
CA PRO A 506 22.77 10.37 -8.82
C PRO A 506 22.58 8.88 -9.13
N ALA A 507 21.33 8.48 -9.36
CA ALA A 507 20.95 7.15 -9.79
C ALA A 507 20.28 7.22 -11.18
N LYS A 508 20.61 6.27 -12.04
CA LYS A 508 19.96 6.13 -13.35
C LYS A 508 18.50 5.71 -13.16
N VAL A 509 17.59 6.39 -13.84
CA VAL A 509 16.17 6.04 -13.93
C VAL A 509 15.81 5.83 -15.39
N VAL A 510 15.16 4.71 -15.69
CA VAL A 510 14.60 4.43 -17.01
C VAL A 510 13.09 4.43 -16.92
N TYR A 511 12.44 5.18 -17.81
CA TYR A 511 11.00 5.40 -17.79
C TYR A 511 10.39 5.38 -19.20
N LEU A 512 9.08 5.14 -19.28
CA LEU A 512 8.29 5.25 -20.49
C LEU A 512 7.49 6.54 -20.46
N ARG A 513 7.55 7.34 -21.53
CA ARG A 513 6.69 8.51 -21.73
C ARG A 513 5.95 8.35 -23.06
N GLY A 514 4.63 8.22 -23.01
CA GLY A 514 3.82 7.93 -24.20
C GLY A 514 4.27 6.64 -24.92
N GLY A 515 4.70 5.62 -24.16
CA GLY A 515 5.22 4.36 -24.69
C GLY A 515 6.68 4.38 -25.15
N VAL A 516 7.34 5.54 -25.19
CA VAL A 516 8.74 5.66 -25.63
C VAL A 516 9.69 5.54 -24.43
N ARG A 517 10.68 4.63 -24.51
CA ARG A 517 11.71 4.44 -23.49
C ARG A 517 12.67 5.63 -23.45
N ARG A 518 12.89 6.17 -22.26
CA ARG A 518 13.75 7.32 -21.96
C ARG A 518 14.56 7.07 -20.70
N GLU A 519 15.67 7.79 -20.55
CA GLU A 519 16.56 7.66 -19.41
C GLU A 519 16.83 9.05 -18.81
N THR A 520 17.01 9.12 -17.49
CA THR A 520 17.42 10.32 -16.78
C THR A 520 18.26 9.97 -15.55
N MET A 521 18.89 10.96 -14.94
CA MET A 521 19.61 10.84 -13.68
C MET A 521 18.80 11.53 -12.58
N LEU A 522 18.42 10.77 -11.55
CA LEU A 522 17.72 11.27 -10.37
C LEU A 522 18.69 11.26 -9.18
N THR A 523 18.90 12.41 -8.55
CA THR A 523 19.73 12.51 -7.34
C THR A 523 18.86 12.52 -6.10
N PRO A 524 18.74 11.40 -5.35
CA PRO A 524 17.83 11.32 -4.24
C PRO A 524 18.22 12.30 -3.14
N GLY A 525 17.24 13.00 -2.57
CA GLY A 525 17.42 13.87 -1.43
C GLY A 525 17.38 13.11 -0.10
N ALA A 526 17.88 13.76 0.94
CA ALA A 526 17.62 13.33 2.31
C ALA A 526 16.22 13.79 2.71
N ARG A 527 15.41 12.88 3.26
CA ARG A 527 14.23 13.26 4.03
C ARG A 527 14.72 13.93 5.31
N LYS A 528 14.67 15.26 5.37
CA LYS A 528 14.97 16.03 6.59
C LYS A 528 13.83 15.95 7.59
#